data_AF-A0A9N9M2Z6-F1
#
_entry.id   AF-A0A9N9M2Z6-F1
#
_cell.length_a   1.000
_cell.length_b   1.000
_cell.length_c   1.000
_cell.angle_alpha   90.00
_cell.angle_beta   90.00
_cell.angle_gamma   90.00
#
_symmetry.space_group_name_H-M   'P 1'
#
loop_
_entity.id
_entity.type
_entity.pdbx_description
1 polymer ?
#
loop_
_entity_poly.entity_id
_entity_poly.type
_entity_poly.pdbx_seq_one_letter_code
_entity_poly.pdbx_strand_id
1 'polypeptide(L)'
;MTILPSENDDYRDLNEFSWTREGWLGSACILTPSGAEELSSAVKTLVERKTPLEIRGGGHMPIGDAANINSTGVLIASSKMRLKELSEDLQTLTVGVGSS
;
A
#
# COMPACT_ATOMS: atom_id res chain seq x y z
N MET A 1 -1.26 2.93 9.48
CA MET A 1 -0.47 4.16 9.78
C MET A 1 -0.42 5.06 8.55
N THR A 2 -0.59 6.38 8.71
CA THR A 2 -0.50 7.38 7.62
C THR A 2 0.89 8.00 7.60
N ILE A 3 1.48 8.14 6.42
CA ILE A 3 2.81 8.73 6.19
C ILE A 3 2.66 9.89 5.21
N LEU A 4 3.17 11.06 5.59
CA LEU A 4 3.07 12.31 4.86
C LEU A 4 4.37 12.63 4.12
N PRO A 5 4.34 13.44 3.04
CA PRO A 5 5.55 13.88 2.34
C PRO A 5 6.59 14.58 3.22
N SER A 6 6.16 15.18 4.34
CA SER A 6 7.05 15.80 5.33
C SER A 6 7.88 14.79 6.13
N GLU A 7 7.47 13.52 6.17
CA GLU A 7 8.19 12.41 6.82
C GLU A 7 9.20 11.82 5.82
N ASN A 8 10.13 12.68 5.38
CA ASN A 8 10.97 12.52 4.19
C ASN A 8 11.50 11.11 3.91
N ASP A 9 12.13 10.45 4.91
CA ASP A 9 12.78 9.14 4.67
C ASP A 9 11.75 8.01 4.51
N ASP A 10 10.83 7.85 5.47
CA ASP A 10 9.78 6.81 5.41
C ASP A 10 8.87 7.00 4.18
N TYR A 11 8.55 8.26 3.86
CA TYR A 11 7.77 8.58 2.67
C TYR A 11 8.53 8.25 1.39
N ARG A 12 9.82 8.63 1.29
CA ARG A 12 10.65 8.34 0.11
C ARG A 12 10.78 6.84 -0.09
N ASP A 13 11.11 6.09 0.95
CA ASP A 13 11.30 4.65 0.88
C ASP A 13 10.05 3.93 0.37
N LEU A 14 8.87 4.39 0.80
CA LEU A 14 7.61 3.86 0.29
C LEU A 14 7.27 4.40 -1.09
N ASN A 15 7.47 5.68 -1.41
CA ASN A 15 7.15 6.22 -2.73
C ASN A 15 8.02 5.59 -3.83
N GLU A 16 9.30 5.34 -3.53
CA GLU A 16 10.30 4.80 -4.45
C GLU A 16 10.41 3.27 -4.42
N PHE A 17 9.56 2.58 -3.63
CA PHE A 17 9.55 1.12 -3.52
C PHE A 17 9.25 0.39 -4.84
N SER A 18 8.52 1.02 -5.75
CA SER A 18 8.20 0.43 -7.05
C SER A 18 9.49 0.10 -7.81
N TRP A 19 9.58 -1.11 -8.40
CA TRP A 19 10.77 -1.56 -9.14
C TRP A 19 11.13 -0.61 -10.29
N THR A 20 10.11 0.02 -10.88
CA THR A 20 10.25 0.96 -11.98
C THR A 20 10.08 2.40 -11.50
N ARG A 21 10.84 3.33 -12.09
CA ARG A 21 10.83 4.75 -11.72
C ARG A 21 9.54 5.46 -12.10
N GLU A 22 8.82 4.94 -13.09
CA GLU A 22 7.50 5.38 -13.52
C GLU A 22 6.47 5.28 -12.38
N GLY A 23 6.69 4.40 -11.40
CA GLY A 23 5.84 4.26 -10.23
C GLY A 23 6.15 5.22 -9.08
N TRP A 24 7.08 6.17 -9.22
CA TRP A 24 7.49 7.09 -8.14
C TRP A 24 6.72 8.41 -8.19
N LEU A 25 5.38 8.35 -8.21
CA LEU A 25 4.51 9.49 -8.56
C LEU A 25 4.29 10.53 -7.45
N GLY A 26 4.64 10.25 -6.21
CA GLY A 26 4.52 11.22 -5.11
C GLY A 26 3.08 11.47 -4.67
N SER A 27 2.44 10.45 -4.08
CA SER A 27 1.07 10.52 -3.53
C SER A 27 0.89 11.61 -2.45
N ALA A 28 -0.34 12.08 -2.24
CA ALA A 28 -0.64 13.06 -1.19
C ALA A 28 -0.28 12.56 0.22
N CYS A 29 -0.51 11.27 0.46
CA CYS A 29 -0.05 10.53 1.62
C CYS A 29 -0.08 9.02 1.33
N ILE A 30 0.63 8.26 2.16
CA ILE A 30 0.73 6.79 2.06
C ILE A 30 0.12 6.15 3.31
N LEU A 31 -0.84 5.26 3.12
CA LEU A 31 -1.39 4.41 4.18
C LEU A 31 -0.68 3.06 4.18
N THR A 32 -0.22 2.63 5.36
CA THR A 32 0.37 1.31 5.59
C THR A 32 -0.50 0.53 6.57
N PRO A 33 -1.61 -0.10 6.11
CA PRO A 33 -2.44 -0.91 6.97
C PRO A 33 -1.71 -2.18 7.42
N SER A 34 -1.97 -2.59 8.66
CA SER A 34 -1.38 -3.78 9.28
C SER A 34 -2.22 -5.05 9.10
N GLY A 35 -3.50 -4.90 8.73
CA GLY A 35 -4.43 -6.01 8.57
C GLY A 35 -5.69 -5.64 7.80
N ALA A 36 -6.58 -6.62 7.62
CA ALA A 36 -7.79 -6.49 6.80
C ALA A 36 -8.78 -5.44 7.34
N GLU A 37 -8.89 -5.31 8.65
CA GLU A 37 -9.80 -4.35 9.30
C GLU A 37 -9.36 -2.91 9.06
N GLU A 38 -8.06 -2.62 9.24
CA GLU A 38 -7.49 -1.28 8.97
C GLU A 38 -7.60 -0.94 7.49
N LEU A 39 -7.32 -1.90 6.59
CA LEU A 39 -7.49 -1.72 5.15
C LEU A 39 -8.96 -1.44 4.78
N SER A 40 -9.91 -2.21 5.34
CA SER A 40 -11.34 -2.03 5.09
C SER A 40 -11.82 -0.65 5.53
N SER A 41 -11.39 -0.21 6.72
CA SER A 41 -11.70 1.11 7.25
C SER A 41 -11.14 2.24 6.38
N ALA A 42 -9.88 2.11 5.96
CA ALA A 42 -9.22 3.08 5.08
C ALA A 42 -9.95 3.21 3.73
N VAL A 43 -10.23 2.09 3.06
CA VAL A 43 -10.91 2.09 1.76
C VAL A 43 -12.31 2.70 1.87
N LYS A 44 -13.10 2.30 2.86
CA LYS A 44 -14.45 2.87 3.09
C LYS A 44 -14.39 4.39 3.28
N THR A 45 -13.47 4.86 4.14
CA THR A 45 -13.29 6.29 4.41
C THR A 45 -12.91 7.07 3.14
N LEU A 46 -12.00 6.55 2.32
CA LEU A 46 -11.57 7.20 1.08
C LEU A 46 -12.70 7.24 0.05
N VAL A 47 -13.46 6.15 -0.09
CA VAL A 47 -14.62 6.07 -1.00
C VAL A 47 -15.73 7.04 -0.57
N GLU A 48 -16.07 7.08 0.72
CA GLU A 48 -17.06 8.02 1.26
C GLU A 48 -16.68 9.48 1.00
N ARG A 49 -15.37 9.79 1.07
CA ARG A 49 -14.82 11.12 0.79
C ARG A 49 -14.57 11.40 -0.68
N LYS A 50 -14.80 10.42 -1.57
CA LYS A 50 -14.47 10.48 -3.00
C LYS A 50 -13.01 10.83 -3.25
N THR A 51 -12.12 10.36 -2.37
CA THR A 51 -10.68 10.54 -2.49
C THR A 51 -10.10 9.47 -3.42
N PRO A 52 -9.42 9.86 -4.52
CA PRO A 52 -8.72 8.91 -5.39
C PRO A 52 -7.70 8.10 -4.60
N LEU A 53 -7.63 6.80 -4.88
CA LEU A 53 -6.72 5.89 -4.19
C LEU A 53 -6.16 4.85 -5.14
N GLU A 54 -4.93 4.41 -4.86
CA GLU A 54 -4.28 3.27 -5.50
C GLU A 54 -3.75 2.31 -4.45
N ILE A 55 -3.82 1.00 -4.72
CA ILE A 55 -3.34 -0.04 -3.78
C ILE A 55 -2.12 -0.72 -4.38
N ARG A 56 -0.99 -0.69 -3.67
CA ARG A 56 0.26 -1.32 -4.11
C ARG A 56 0.63 -2.52 -3.24
N GLY A 57 0.77 -3.66 -3.92
CA GLY A 57 1.37 -4.89 -3.40
C GLY A 57 2.91 -4.85 -3.44
N GLY A 58 3.52 -5.87 -4.06
CA GLY A 58 4.98 -6.03 -4.16
C GLY A 58 5.72 -5.07 -5.11
N GLY A 59 5.08 -4.04 -5.67
CA GLY A 59 5.77 -2.97 -6.42
C GLY A 59 6.26 -3.31 -7.84
N HIS A 60 5.87 -4.45 -8.41
CA HIS A 60 6.27 -4.88 -9.76
C HIS A 60 5.39 -4.34 -10.91
N MET A 61 4.36 -3.55 -10.62
CA MET A 61 3.53 -2.96 -11.67
C MET A 61 4.34 -1.86 -12.41
N PRO A 62 4.53 -1.96 -13.74
CA PRO A 62 5.35 -0.99 -14.48
C PRO A 62 4.61 0.29 -14.88
N ILE A 63 3.28 0.33 -14.75
CA ILE A 63 2.46 1.47 -15.16
C ILE A 63 2.33 2.42 -13.97
N GLY A 64 2.80 3.66 -14.11
CA GLY A 64 2.88 4.63 -13.02
C GLY A 64 1.57 4.82 -12.27
N ASP A 65 0.50 5.21 -12.97
CA ASP A 65 -0.82 5.48 -12.38
C ASP A 65 -1.57 4.23 -11.90
N ALA A 66 -1.00 3.02 -12.07
CA ALA A 66 -1.50 1.78 -11.48
C ALA A 66 -0.56 1.22 -10.41
N ALA A 67 0.69 1.67 -10.36
CA ALA A 67 1.69 1.31 -9.37
C ALA A 67 1.66 2.25 -8.17
N ASN A 68 1.22 3.49 -8.38
CA ASN A 68 1.14 4.56 -7.42
C ASN A 68 0.10 5.59 -7.90
N ILE A 69 -0.13 6.62 -7.12
CA ILE A 69 -0.92 7.77 -7.48
C ILE A 69 -0.12 9.03 -7.19
N ASN A 70 -0.26 10.05 -8.03
CA ASN A 70 0.39 11.33 -7.79
C ASN A 70 -0.27 12.10 -6.62
N SER A 71 0.14 13.35 -6.42
CA SER A 71 -0.32 14.19 -5.32
C SER A 71 -1.83 14.47 -5.26
N THR A 72 -2.62 14.02 -6.23
CA THR A 72 -4.09 14.09 -6.21
C THR A 72 -4.77 13.00 -5.37
N GLY A 73 -4.04 11.98 -4.92
CA GLY A 73 -4.65 10.83 -4.24
C GLY A 73 -3.79 10.17 -3.17
N VAL A 74 -4.33 9.09 -2.62
CA VAL A 74 -3.75 8.34 -1.50
C VAL A 74 -3.23 7.00 -1.97
N LEU A 75 -1.96 6.70 -1.69
CA LEU A 75 -1.40 5.37 -1.90
C LEU A 75 -1.70 4.49 -0.69
N ILE A 76 -2.19 3.27 -0.89
CA ILE A 76 -2.28 2.24 0.15
C ILE A 76 -1.19 1.20 -0.13
N ALA A 77 -0.13 1.19 0.69
CA ALA A 77 0.99 0.27 0.57
C ALA A 77 0.80 -0.95 1.49
N SER A 78 0.84 -2.16 0.93
CA SER A 78 0.65 -3.40 1.70
C SER A 78 1.87 -3.83 2.53
N SER A 79 2.92 -3.00 2.63
CA SER A 79 4.23 -3.38 3.19
C SER A 79 4.20 -3.92 4.62
N LYS A 80 3.15 -3.60 5.41
CA LYS A 80 2.92 -4.11 6.77
C LYS A 80 1.96 -5.30 6.85
N MET A 81 1.33 -5.71 5.75
CA MET A 81 0.45 -6.88 5.66
C MET A 81 1.25 -8.17 5.44
N ARG A 82 2.09 -8.52 6.41
CA ARG A 82 3.05 -9.65 6.35
C ARG A 82 2.58 -10.91 7.09
N LEU A 83 1.26 -11.11 7.19
CA LEU A 83 0.69 -12.28 7.88
C LEU A 83 1.23 -13.58 7.25
N LYS A 84 1.70 -14.49 8.10
CA LYS A 84 2.01 -15.87 7.73
C LYS A 84 1.36 -16.77 8.76
N GLU A 85 0.35 -17.51 8.34
CA GLU A 85 -0.43 -18.37 9.22
C GLU A 85 -0.62 -19.73 8.55
N LEU A 86 -0.22 -20.79 9.25
CA LEU A 86 -0.46 -22.16 8.81
C LEU A 86 -1.76 -22.63 9.48
N SER A 87 -2.69 -23.16 8.69
CA SER A 87 -3.93 -23.73 9.20
C SER A 87 -3.67 -24.87 10.19
N GLU A 88 -4.61 -25.13 11.10
CA GLU A 88 -4.48 -26.16 12.13
C GLU A 88 -4.24 -27.57 11.53
N ASP A 89 -4.80 -27.85 10.35
CA ASP A 89 -4.61 -29.10 9.60
C ASP A 89 -3.28 -29.17 8.83
N LEU A 90 -2.47 -28.12 8.89
CA LEU A 90 -1.18 -27.94 8.21
C LEU A 90 -1.26 -28.02 6.68
N GLN A 91 -2.46 -27.92 6.09
CA GLN A 91 -2.65 -28.03 4.64
C GLN A 91 -2.60 -26.68 3.92
N THR A 92 -2.81 -25.56 4.63
CA THR A 92 -2.95 -24.24 4.03
C THR A 92 -2.04 -23.23 4.72
N LEU A 93 -1.12 -22.64 3.95
CA LEU A 93 -0.36 -21.46 4.39
C LEU A 93 -1.01 -20.19 3.84
N THR A 94 -1.54 -19.36 4.73
CA THR A 94 -2.01 -18.01 4.40
C THR A 94 -0.82 -17.06 4.38
N VAL A 95 -0.66 -16.34 3.27
CA VAL A 95 0.42 -15.36 3.09
C VAL A 95 -0.19 -14.00 2.76
N GLY A 96 0.16 -12.99 3.56
CA GLY A 96 -0.28 -11.62 3.35
C GLY A 96 0.40 -11.00 2.12
N VAL A 97 -0.35 -10.13 1.43
CA VAL A 97 0.05 -9.48 0.17
C VAL A 97 1.28 -8.56 0.26
N GLY A 98 1.76 -8.25 1.47
CA GLY A 98 2.99 -7.51 1.74
C GLY A 98 4.23 -8.40 1.90
N SER A 99 4.08 -9.71 1.72
CA SER A 99 5.16 -10.69 1.89
C SER A 99 5.94 -10.83 0.56
N SER A 100 6.82 -9.87 0.30
CA SER A 100 7.80 -9.88 -0.79
C SER A 100 9.21 -9.91 -0.23
#